data_AF-E6TYB5-F1
#
_entry.id   AF-E6TYB5-F1
#
_cell.length_a   1.000
_cell.length_b   1.000
_cell.length_c   1.000
_cell.angle_alpha   90.00
_cell.angle_beta   90.00
_cell.angle_gamma   90.00
#
_symmetry.space_group_name_H-M   'P 1'
#
loop_
_entity.id
_entity.type
_entity.pdbx_description
1 polymer ?
#
loop_
_entity_poly.entity_id
_entity_poly.type
_entity_poly.pdbx_seq_one_letter_code
_entity_poly.pdbx_strand_id
1 'polypeptide(L)'
;MIGGKVMKRNFYFVFIGIIVVGLVSYFSLNNGESTTEGEASNIKELVHDYSTGNVGGNEVASITSHELIVTDSDQKETIYDLPADEFFVSIAPYVTETHPCAIHSLTGCQGELANAEFDIYIEDEEGNVILDEAVTSLENGFIDLWLPRDKTYHSIITFDGKTVESEFSTFEGDNTCITTMQLM
;
A
#
# COMPACT_ATOMS: atom_id res chain seq x y z
N MET A 1 -19.76 12.67 -48.78
CA MET A 1 -18.66 13.64 -49.02
C MET A 1 -19.28 14.97 -49.43
N ILE A 2 -18.83 16.05 -48.77
CA ILE A 2 -19.06 17.48 -49.06
C ILE A 2 -20.51 17.94 -48.79
N GLY A 3 -20.83 18.84 -47.85
CA GLY A 3 -20.05 19.88 -47.18
C GLY A 3 -20.60 21.27 -47.54
N GLY A 4 -20.90 22.10 -46.54
CA GLY A 4 -21.17 23.54 -46.69
C GLY A 4 -22.63 23.95 -46.41
N LYS A 5 -23.03 24.36 -45.18
CA LYS A 5 -22.71 25.60 -44.43
C LYS A 5 -23.44 26.85 -44.96
N VAL A 6 -24.50 27.25 -44.27
CA VAL A 6 -25.08 28.62 -44.26
C VAL A 6 -25.42 28.93 -42.79
N MET A 7 -24.50 29.49 -42.01
CA MET A 7 -24.29 30.92 -41.75
C MET A 7 -25.49 31.64 -41.12
N LYS A 8 -25.34 32.03 -39.85
CA LYS A 8 -25.48 33.41 -39.31
C LYS A 8 -25.92 33.33 -37.83
N ARG A 9 -25.07 33.81 -36.92
CA ARG A 9 -25.28 35.09 -36.21
C ARG A 9 -24.11 35.32 -35.24
N ASN A 10 -23.28 36.30 -35.58
CA ASN A 10 -22.30 36.90 -34.67
C ASN A 10 -23.04 37.51 -33.48
N PHE A 11 -22.62 37.17 -32.27
CA PHE A 11 -22.86 38.02 -31.11
C PHE A 11 -21.50 38.47 -30.58
N TYR A 12 -21.13 39.69 -30.97
CA TYR A 12 -20.00 40.41 -30.41
C TYR A 12 -20.35 40.79 -28.96
N PHE A 13 -19.74 40.14 -27.97
CA PHE A 13 -19.64 40.72 -26.64
C PHE A 13 -18.31 41.48 -26.56
N VAL A 14 -18.46 42.80 -26.48
CA VAL A 14 -17.41 43.80 -26.34
C VAL A 14 -16.67 43.57 -25.02
N PHE A 15 -15.34 43.46 -25.10
CA PHE A 15 -14.44 43.60 -23.96
C PHE A 15 -14.56 45.01 -23.36
N ILE A 16 -14.96 45.10 -22.10
CA ILE A 16 -14.67 46.27 -21.27
C ILE A 16 -13.79 45.76 -20.13
N GLY A 17 -12.48 46.06 -20.25
CA GLY A 17 -11.52 45.83 -19.19
C GLY A 17 -11.79 46.76 -18.01
N ILE A 18 -11.79 46.20 -16.81
CA ILE A 18 -11.55 46.95 -15.59
C ILE A 18 -10.29 46.35 -14.97
N ILE A 19 -9.18 47.04 -15.20
CA ILE A 19 -7.94 46.86 -14.47
C ILE A 19 -8.19 47.42 -13.07
N VAL A 20 -8.38 46.55 -12.08
CA VAL A 20 -8.27 46.93 -10.67
C VAL A 20 -6.86 46.59 -10.22
N VAL A 21 -5.96 47.57 -10.34
CA VAL A 21 -4.71 47.59 -9.59
C VAL A 21 -5.06 47.96 -8.16
N GLY A 22 -4.94 47.00 -7.25
CA GLY A 22 -5.11 47.18 -5.81
C GLY A 22 -4.01 46.43 -5.06
N LEU A 23 -2.80 46.99 -5.06
CA LEU A 23 -1.73 46.62 -4.14
C LEU A 23 -2.09 47.11 -2.72
N VAL A 24 -2.64 46.26 -1.84
CA VAL A 24 -2.55 46.47 -0.38
C VAL A 24 -2.55 45.12 0.35
N SER A 25 -1.34 44.77 0.82
CA SER A 25 -0.96 44.02 2.03
C SER A 25 -1.51 42.61 2.32
N TYR A 26 -0.61 41.64 2.18
CA TYR A 26 -0.18 40.68 3.23
C TYR A 26 -1.26 40.29 4.27
N PHE A 27 -1.94 39.18 4.00
CA PHE A 27 -2.47 38.35 5.07
C PHE A 27 -2.19 36.88 4.73
N SER A 28 -1.08 36.38 5.28
CA SER A 28 -0.84 34.95 5.40
C SER A 28 -1.87 34.39 6.39
N LEU A 29 -2.80 33.58 5.89
CA LEU A 29 -3.36 32.49 6.68
C LEU A 29 -3.01 31.21 5.95
N ASN A 30 -1.91 30.65 6.42
CA ASN A 30 -1.45 29.31 6.14
C ASN A 30 -2.42 28.37 6.86
N ASN A 31 -3.43 27.87 6.16
CA ASN A 31 -4.22 26.74 6.65
C ASN A 31 -3.74 25.51 5.88
N GLY A 32 -2.54 25.07 6.25
CA GLY A 32 -2.01 23.77 5.85
C GLY A 32 -2.73 22.69 6.65
N GLU A 33 -3.89 22.28 6.17
CA GLU A 33 -4.29 20.88 6.32
C GLU A 33 -3.61 20.14 5.16
N SER A 34 -2.39 19.67 5.42
CA SER A 34 -1.62 18.82 4.52
C SER A 34 -0.56 18.11 5.37
N THR A 35 -1.02 17.34 6.35
CA THR A 35 -0.13 16.63 7.31
C THR A 35 -0.32 15.11 7.31
N THR A 36 -1.32 14.55 6.62
CA THR A 36 -1.53 13.08 6.60
C THR A 36 -0.88 12.39 5.41
N GLU A 37 -1.01 12.91 4.19
CA GLU A 37 -0.48 12.22 2.99
C GLU A 37 1.06 12.13 2.96
N GLY A 38 1.75 13.20 3.39
CA GLY A 38 3.22 13.24 3.38
C GLY A 38 3.86 12.34 4.42
N GLU A 39 3.28 12.24 5.62
CA GLU A 39 3.77 11.34 6.68
C GLU A 39 3.44 9.88 6.35
N ALA A 40 2.23 9.59 5.84
CA ALA A 40 1.84 8.26 5.38
C ALA A 40 2.72 7.74 4.22
N SER A 41 3.03 8.59 3.25
CA SER A 41 3.95 8.22 2.15
C SER A 41 5.34 7.88 2.68
N ASN A 42 5.81 8.59 3.71
CA ASN A 42 7.15 8.38 4.27
C ASN A 42 7.24 7.05 5.05
N ILE A 43 6.20 6.69 5.82
CA ILE A 43 6.19 5.41 6.54
C ILE A 43 6.11 4.21 5.60
N LYS A 44 5.35 4.29 4.51
CA LYS A 44 5.27 3.19 3.53
C LYS A 44 6.60 2.96 2.82
N GLU A 45 7.30 4.04 2.46
CA GLU A 45 8.65 3.97 1.88
C GLU A 45 9.62 3.32 2.88
N LEU A 46 9.56 3.72 4.16
CA LEU A 46 10.38 3.13 5.21
C LEU A 46 10.10 1.63 5.40
N VAL A 47 8.83 1.21 5.45
CA VAL A 47 8.45 -0.21 5.53
C VAL A 47 9.01 -0.97 4.34
N HIS A 48 8.84 -0.43 3.12
CA HIS A 48 9.37 -1.05 1.91
C HIS A 48 10.89 -1.22 1.96
N ASP A 49 11.63 -0.20 2.41
CA ASP A 49 13.08 -0.27 2.53
C ASP A 49 13.54 -1.35 3.52
N TYR A 50 12.79 -1.58 4.61
CA TYR A 50 13.04 -2.70 5.52
C TYR A 50 12.74 -4.05 4.86
N SER A 51 11.62 -4.19 4.15
CA SER A 51 11.25 -5.43 3.46
C SER A 51 12.22 -5.85 2.37
N THR A 52 12.82 -4.88 1.67
CA THR A 52 13.77 -5.13 0.58
C THR A 52 15.23 -5.14 1.03
N GLY A 53 15.51 -4.90 2.32
CA GLY A 53 16.87 -4.84 2.84
C GLY A 53 17.68 -3.64 2.35
N ASN A 54 17.02 -2.56 1.91
CA ASN A 54 17.66 -1.31 1.50
C ASN A 54 18.13 -0.46 2.69
N VAL A 55 17.70 -0.82 3.90
CA VAL A 55 18.18 -0.20 5.14
C VAL A 55 19.61 -0.66 5.47
N GLY A 56 20.48 0.29 5.81
CA GLY A 56 21.85 -0.01 6.21
C GLY A 56 21.96 -0.36 7.69
N GLY A 57 22.81 -1.33 8.06
CA GLY A 57 23.14 -1.64 9.45
C GLY A 57 22.62 -3.00 9.94
N ASN A 58 22.63 -3.20 11.26
CA ASN A 58 22.13 -4.43 11.92
C ASN A 58 20.78 -4.16 12.60
N GLU A 59 19.96 -3.29 12.01
CA GLU A 59 18.63 -2.98 12.51
C GLU A 59 17.70 -4.17 12.22
N VAL A 60 16.78 -4.43 13.15
CA VAL A 60 15.69 -5.38 12.94
C VAL A 60 14.37 -4.63 12.98
N ALA A 61 13.46 -4.99 12.09
CA ALA A 61 12.15 -4.36 12.01
C ALA A 61 11.03 -5.40 12.09
N SER A 62 9.98 -5.04 12.80
CA SER A 62 8.74 -5.78 12.89
C SER A 62 7.55 -4.84 12.76
N ILE A 63 6.46 -5.33 12.20
CA ILE A 63 5.29 -4.51 11.91
C ILE A 63 4.04 -5.15 12.49
N THR A 64 3.35 -4.43 13.35
CA THR A 64 2.05 -4.82 13.94
C THR A 64 0.92 -4.24 13.10
N SER A 65 -0.33 -4.47 13.51
CA SER A 65 -1.49 -3.85 12.87
C SER A 65 -1.46 -2.31 12.87
N HIS A 66 -0.69 -1.66 13.76
CA HIS A 66 -0.71 -0.20 13.95
C HIS A 66 0.67 0.46 14.01
N GLU A 67 1.74 -0.31 14.17
CA GLU A 67 3.07 0.23 14.44
C GLU A 67 4.14 -0.49 13.63
N LEU A 68 5.08 0.28 13.06
CA LEU A 68 6.40 -0.23 12.69
C LEU A 68 7.32 -0.05 13.90
N ILE A 69 7.97 -1.13 14.32
CA ILE A 69 8.92 -1.16 15.44
C ILE A 69 10.29 -1.51 14.88
N VAL A 70 11.22 -0.57 14.98
CA VAL A 70 12.63 -0.73 14.57
C VAL A 70 13.50 -0.81 15.81
N THR A 71 14.32 -1.86 15.90
CA THR A 71 15.32 -2.02 16.97
C THR A 71 16.71 -1.90 16.40
N ASP A 72 17.51 -0.98 16.93
CA ASP A 72 18.91 -0.78 16.51
C ASP A 72 19.87 -1.79 17.16
N SER A 73 21.16 -1.69 16.80
CA SER A 73 22.20 -2.58 17.32
C SER A 73 22.44 -2.46 18.84
N ASP A 74 22.03 -1.35 19.45
CA ASP A 74 22.14 -1.10 20.89
C ASP A 74 20.85 -1.53 21.64
N GLN A 75 19.93 -2.23 20.96
CA GLN A 75 18.62 -2.66 21.46
C GLN A 75 17.67 -1.51 21.81
N LYS A 76 17.85 -0.34 21.17
CA LYS A 76 16.92 0.76 21.33
C LYS A 76 15.82 0.68 20.28
N GLU A 77 14.57 0.79 20.73
CA GLU A 77 13.40 0.78 19.87
C GLU A 77 13.00 2.20 19.43
N THR A 78 12.64 2.31 18.15
CA THR A 78 11.93 3.45 17.57
C THR A 78 10.61 2.94 17.02
N ILE A 79 9.51 3.61 17.38
CA ILE A 79 8.15 3.22 17.02
C ILE A 79 7.58 4.29 16.10
N TYR A 80 6.98 3.85 14.99
CA TYR A 80 6.30 4.70 14.02
C TYR A 80 4.86 4.25 13.87
N ASP A 81 3.93 5.19 13.95
CA ASP A 81 2.51 4.92 13.70
C ASP A 81 2.30 4.61 12.20
N LEU A 82 1.46 3.61 11.92
CA LEU A 82 1.01 3.29 10.57
C LEU A 82 -0.20 4.17 10.17
N PRO A 83 -0.50 4.27 8.86
CA PRO A 83 -1.67 5.00 8.39
C PRO A 83 -2.98 4.52 9.06
N ALA A 84 -3.83 5.46 9.40
CA ALA A 84 -5.08 5.20 10.13
C ALA A 84 -6.17 4.53 9.28
N ASP A 85 -6.01 4.51 7.96
CA ASP A 85 -6.96 3.98 6.98
C ASP A 85 -6.47 2.72 6.25
N GLU A 86 -5.18 2.39 6.37
CA GLU A 86 -4.56 1.25 5.67
C GLU A 86 -3.84 0.30 6.63
N PHE A 87 -4.00 -0.99 6.38
CA PHE A 87 -3.41 -2.11 7.09
C PHE A 87 -2.29 -2.72 6.24
N PHE A 88 -1.15 -2.98 6.86
CA PHE A 88 -0.06 -3.72 6.24
C PHE A 88 -0.22 -5.22 6.47
N VAL A 89 -0.22 -6.01 5.40
CA VAL A 89 -0.14 -7.47 5.46
C VAL A 89 0.94 -7.97 4.51
N SER A 90 1.72 -8.93 4.98
CA SER A 90 2.76 -9.58 4.21
C SER A 90 2.47 -11.08 4.10
N ILE A 91 2.34 -11.56 2.86
CA ILE A 91 1.90 -12.93 2.54
C ILE A 91 3.08 -13.69 1.92
N ALA A 92 3.40 -14.87 2.44
CA ALA A 92 4.34 -15.80 1.83
C ALA A 92 3.62 -17.11 1.47
N PRO A 93 3.12 -17.25 0.22
CA PRO A 93 2.61 -18.51 -0.29
C PRO A 93 3.72 -19.56 -0.36
N TYR A 94 3.35 -20.83 -0.18
CA TYR A 94 4.31 -21.94 -0.19
C TYR A 94 3.72 -23.19 -0.86
N VAL A 95 4.59 -24.07 -1.35
CA VAL A 95 4.27 -25.39 -1.91
C VAL A 95 4.65 -26.49 -0.91
N THR A 96 5.88 -26.47 -0.39
CA THR A 96 6.44 -27.59 0.38
C THR A 96 6.46 -27.34 1.87
N GLU A 97 7.02 -26.21 2.27
CA GLU A 97 7.36 -25.94 3.66
C GLU A 97 7.08 -24.49 4.05
N THR A 98 6.71 -24.31 5.33
CA THR A 98 6.37 -23.03 5.92
C THR A 98 6.83 -22.98 7.37
N HIS A 99 6.75 -21.80 7.98
CA HIS A 99 6.95 -21.59 9.40
C HIS A 99 5.80 -20.75 9.98
N PRO A 100 5.45 -20.94 11.26
CA PRO A 100 4.48 -20.07 11.92
C PRO A 100 5.01 -18.63 11.95
N CYS A 101 4.10 -17.68 11.73
CA CYS A 101 4.37 -16.25 11.78
C CYS A 101 3.06 -15.54 12.18
N ALA A 102 3.14 -14.49 12.98
CA ALA A 102 1.97 -13.76 13.46
C ALA A 102 2.17 -12.25 13.26
N ILE A 103 3.25 -11.73 13.85
CA ILE A 103 3.78 -10.39 13.56
C ILE A 103 4.89 -10.55 12.54
N HIS A 104 4.80 -9.84 11.42
CA HIS A 104 5.78 -9.97 10.35
C HIS A 104 7.10 -9.34 10.77
N SER A 105 8.19 -10.10 10.60
CA SER A 105 9.55 -9.61 10.74
C SER A 105 10.09 -9.26 9.36
N LEU A 106 10.11 -7.96 9.06
CA LEU A 106 10.50 -7.42 7.75
C LEU A 106 11.94 -7.81 7.38
N THR A 107 12.79 -7.96 8.39
CA THR A 107 14.23 -8.25 8.23
C THR A 107 14.62 -9.69 8.57
N GLY A 108 13.70 -10.52 9.06
CA GLY A 108 14.03 -11.81 9.67
C GLY A 108 13.29 -13.04 9.12
N CYS A 109 12.17 -12.84 8.43
CA CYS A 109 11.40 -13.94 7.82
C CYS A 109 11.88 -14.25 6.40
N GLN A 110 11.83 -15.53 6.02
CA GLN A 110 12.13 -16.01 4.68
C GLN A 110 11.07 -17.02 4.23
N GLY A 111 10.32 -16.65 3.20
CA GLY A 111 9.39 -17.52 2.49
C GLY A 111 10.10 -18.45 1.51
N GLU A 112 9.42 -19.55 1.14
CA GLU A 112 9.94 -20.56 0.21
C GLU A 112 10.14 -20.01 -1.21
N LEU A 113 9.21 -19.17 -1.68
CA LEU A 113 9.10 -18.75 -3.07
C LEU A 113 9.54 -17.30 -3.26
N ALA A 114 10.86 -17.06 -3.25
CA ALA A 114 11.47 -15.75 -3.51
C ALA A 114 11.51 -15.40 -5.00
N ASN A 115 11.24 -14.13 -5.32
CA ASN A 115 11.23 -13.61 -6.70
C ASN A 115 10.34 -14.42 -7.66
N ALA A 116 9.23 -14.96 -7.14
CA ALA A 116 8.25 -15.72 -7.90
C ALA A 116 7.07 -14.81 -8.26
N GLU A 117 6.54 -14.97 -9.48
CA GLU A 117 5.37 -14.22 -9.95
C GLU A 117 4.10 -15.02 -9.63
N PHE A 118 3.12 -14.39 -9.00
CA PHE A 118 1.85 -14.97 -8.59
C PHE A 118 0.69 -14.21 -9.24
N ASP A 119 -0.34 -14.92 -9.71
CA ASP A 119 -1.62 -14.29 -10.03
C ASP A 119 -2.42 -14.16 -8.73
N ILE A 120 -2.75 -12.93 -8.33
CA ILE A 120 -3.44 -12.66 -7.06
C ILE A 120 -4.76 -11.95 -7.32
N TYR A 121 -5.82 -12.51 -6.75
CA TYR A 121 -7.14 -11.90 -6.66
C TYR A 121 -7.53 -11.70 -5.19
N ILE A 122 -7.92 -10.48 -4.83
CA ILE A 122 -8.42 -10.13 -3.49
C ILE A 122 -9.69 -9.31 -3.63
N GLU A 123 -10.75 -9.71 -2.93
CA GLU A 123 -12.01 -8.97 -2.84
C GLU A 123 -12.44 -8.80 -1.38
N ASP A 124 -13.19 -7.75 -1.09
CA ASP A 124 -13.83 -7.56 0.22
C ASP A 124 -15.20 -8.26 0.31
N GLU A 125 -15.79 -8.27 1.51
CA GLU A 125 -17.11 -8.88 1.78
C GLU A 125 -18.27 -8.25 0.98
N GLU A 126 -18.08 -7.07 0.40
CA GLU A 126 -19.08 -6.40 -0.46
C GLU A 126 -18.93 -6.80 -1.93
N GLY A 127 -17.90 -7.58 -2.28
CA GLY A 127 -17.55 -7.97 -3.64
C GLY A 127 -16.78 -6.89 -4.40
N ASN A 128 -16.18 -5.93 -3.69
CA ASN A 128 -15.28 -4.96 -4.31
C ASN A 128 -13.92 -5.62 -4.51
N VAL A 129 -13.45 -5.66 -5.76
CA VAL A 129 -12.10 -6.14 -6.09
C VAL A 129 -11.07 -5.11 -5.63
N ILE A 130 -10.14 -5.55 -4.77
CA ILE A 130 -9.05 -4.74 -4.22
C ILE A 130 -7.75 -4.96 -5.01
N LEU A 131 -7.50 -6.20 -5.45
CA LEU A 131 -6.34 -6.58 -6.25
C LEU A 131 -6.75 -7.68 -7.24
N ASP A 132 -6.32 -7.55 -8.49
CA ASP A 132 -6.50 -8.56 -9.55
C ASP A 132 -5.37 -8.38 -10.58
N GLU A 133 -4.16 -8.80 -10.20
CA GLU A 133 -2.96 -8.66 -11.04
C GLU A 133 -1.88 -9.68 -10.69
N ALA A 134 -0.87 -9.75 -11.56
CA ALA A 134 0.34 -10.53 -11.31
C ALA A 134 1.30 -9.74 -10.42
N VAL A 135 1.71 -10.33 -9.30
CA VAL A 135 2.61 -9.73 -8.31
C VAL A 135 3.81 -10.62 -8.09
N THR A 136 5.00 -10.03 -8.13
CA THR A 136 6.26 -10.73 -7.84
C THR A 136 6.61 -10.61 -6.36
N SER A 137 6.86 -11.74 -5.69
CA SER A 137 7.37 -11.74 -4.32
C SER A 137 8.76 -11.12 -4.23
N LEU A 138 9.05 -10.52 -3.08
CA LEU A 138 10.34 -9.94 -2.77
C LEU A 138 11.43 -11.01 -2.63
N GLU A 139 12.68 -10.58 -2.44
CA GLU A 139 13.81 -11.49 -2.22
C GLU A 139 13.64 -12.37 -0.97
N ASN A 140 12.91 -11.87 0.03
CA ASN A 140 12.55 -12.63 1.23
C ASN A 140 11.37 -13.59 1.00
N GLY A 141 10.79 -13.66 -0.20
CA GLY A 141 9.66 -14.55 -0.53
C GLY A 141 8.29 -14.09 -0.06
N PHE A 142 8.17 -12.85 0.42
CA PHE A 142 6.90 -12.27 0.82
C PHE A 142 6.35 -11.30 -0.23
N ILE A 143 5.04 -11.08 -0.15
CA ILE A 143 4.27 -10.12 -0.94
C ILE A 143 3.66 -9.14 0.05
N ASP A 144 4.11 -7.90 -0.02
CA ASP A 144 3.69 -6.83 0.89
C ASP A 144 2.52 -6.04 0.29
N LEU A 145 1.44 -5.93 1.05
CA LEU A 145 0.21 -5.28 0.63
C LEU A 145 -0.24 -4.25 1.65
N TRP A 146 -0.75 -3.12 1.15
CA TRP A 146 -1.48 -2.13 1.92
C TRP A 146 -2.95 -2.21 1.53
N LEU A 147 -3.80 -2.59 2.47
CA LEU A 147 -5.23 -2.82 2.25
C LEU A 147 -6.06 -1.90 3.14
N PRO A 148 -7.28 -1.52 2.74
CA PRO A 148 -8.17 -0.79 3.64
C PRO A 148 -8.39 -1.55 4.96
N ARG A 149 -8.41 -0.82 6.08
CA ARG A 149 -8.66 -1.37 7.42
C ARG A 149 -10.10 -1.85 7.62
N ASP A 150 -10.29 -2.58 8.71
CA ASP A 150 -11.59 -2.96 9.27
C ASP A 150 -12.48 -3.76 8.30
N LYS A 151 -11.84 -4.62 7.50
CA LYS A 151 -12.48 -5.49 6.52
C LYS A 151 -11.96 -6.91 6.61
N THR A 152 -12.81 -7.84 6.18
CA THR A 152 -12.43 -9.20 5.82
C THR A 152 -12.25 -9.28 4.30
N TYR A 153 -11.25 -10.05 3.87
CA TYR A 153 -10.92 -10.26 2.47
C TYR A 153 -10.94 -11.73 2.13
N HIS A 154 -11.45 -12.05 0.93
CA HIS A 154 -11.26 -13.34 0.29
C HIS A 154 -10.12 -13.21 -0.73
N SER A 155 -9.15 -14.11 -0.64
CA SER A 155 -7.95 -14.11 -1.48
C SER A 155 -7.81 -15.43 -2.22
N ILE A 156 -7.49 -15.32 -3.51
CA ILE A 156 -7.12 -16.44 -4.38
C ILE A 156 -5.74 -16.15 -4.92
N ILE A 157 -4.81 -17.09 -4.71
CA ILE A 157 -3.44 -16.98 -5.22
C ILE A 157 -3.15 -18.19 -6.10
N THR A 158 -2.68 -17.94 -7.32
CA THR A 158 -2.30 -18.97 -8.27
C THR A 158 -0.82 -18.86 -8.64
N PHE A 159 -0.15 -20.00 -8.69
CA PHE A 159 1.26 -20.12 -9.09
C PHE A 159 1.52 -21.48 -9.73
N ASP A 160 2.12 -21.51 -10.92
CA ASP A 160 2.47 -22.75 -11.65
C ASP A 160 1.31 -23.76 -11.74
N GLY A 161 0.09 -23.25 -12.00
CA GLY A 161 -1.14 -24.05 -12.08
C GLY A 161 -1.68 -24.57 -10.74
N LYS A 162 -1.05 -24.23 -9.61
CA LYS A 162 -1.52 -24.49 -8.25
C LYS A 162 -2.30 -23.32 -7.72
N THR A 163 -3.27 -23.57 -6.87
CA THR A 163 -4.11 -22.50 -6.31
C THR A 163 -4.30 -22.68 -4.81
N VAL A 164 -4.44 -21.56 -4.10
CA VAL A 164 -4.87 -21.51 -2.71
C VAL A 164 -5.92 -20.42 -2.55
N GLU A 165 -6.97 -20.74 -1.81
CA GLU A 165 -8.02 -19.79 -1.41
C GLU A 165 -7.96 -19.63 0.11
N SER A 166 -8.07 -18.40 0.60
CA SER A 166 -8.05 -18.10 2.03
C SER A 166 -8.82 -16.83 2.32
N GLU A 167 -9.34 -16.74 3.55
CA GLU A 167 -9.87 -15.51 4.12
C GLU A 167 -8.88 -14.94 5.14
N PHE A 168 -8.79 -13.62 5.24
CA PHE A 168 -8.07 -12.93 6.30
C PHE A 168 -8.71 -11.56 6.58
N SER A 169 -8.39 -10.96 7.72
CA SER A 169 -8.96 -9.67 8.12
C SER A 169 -7.87 -8.64 8.44
N THR A 170 -8.30 -7.38 8.54
CA THR A 170 -7.43 -6.20 8.72
C THR A 170 -7.88 -5.33 9.89
N PHE A 171 -8.43 -5.97 10.92
CA PHE A 171 -8.84 -5.30 12.16
C PHE A 171 -7.65 -5.06 13.09
N GLU A 172 -7.86 -4.20 14.09
CA GLU A 172 -6.87 -4.00 15.14
C GLU A 172 -6.52 -5.30 15.87
N GLY A 173 -5.21 -5.54 15.99
CA GLY A 173 -4.66 -6.74 16.60
C GLY A 173 -4.53 -7.94 15.66
N ASP A 174 -5.00 -7.85 14.42
CA ASP A 174 -4.83 -8.93 13.44
C ASP A 174 -3.35 -9.14 13.07
N ASN A 175 -3.05 -10.37 12.67
CA ASN A 175 -1.71 -10.76 12.24
C ASN A 175 -1.34 -10.04 10.93
N THR A 176 -0.10 -9.55 10.87
CA THR A 176 0.46 -8.90 9.68
C THR A 176 1.26 -9.85 8.80
N CYS A 177 1.42 -11.11 9.24
CA CYS A 177 2.20 -12.13 8.55
C CYS A 177 1.34 -13.34 8.23
N ILE A 178 1.17 -13.66 6.94
CA ILE A 178 0.38 -14.80 6.49
C ILE A 178 1.32 -15.81 5.81
N THR A 179 1.57 -16.92 6.49
CA THR A 179 2.41 -18.02 5.99
C THR A 179 1.63 -19.34 5.91
N THR A 180 0.29 -19.28 5.98
CA THR A 180 -0.61 -20.44 6.02
C THR A 180 -1.21 -20.80 4.66
N MET A 181 -0.87 -20.06 3.61
CA MET A 181 -1.43 -20.25 2.26
C MET A 181 -0.59 -21.27 1.46
N GLN A 182 -0.96 -22.55 1.57
CA GLN A 182 -0.33 -23.62 0.80
C GLN A 182 -0.96 -23.80 -0.58
N LEU A 183 -0.15 -23.67 -1.63
CA LEU A 183 -0.51 -23.89 -3.03
C LEU A 183 -0.63 -25.38 -3.34
N MET A 184 -1.80 -25.81 -3.82
CA MET A 184 -2.09 -27.22 -4.16
C MET A 184 -2.48 -27.42 -5.62
#